data_AF-A0A7S0W577-F1
#
_entry.id   AF-A0A7S0W577-F1
#
_cell.length_a   1.000
_cell.length_b   1.000
_cell.length_c   1.000
_cell.angle_alpha   90.00
_cell.angle_beta   90.00
_cell.angle_gamma   90.00
#
_symmetry.space_group_name_H-M   'P 1'
#
loop_
_entity.id
_entity.type
_entity.pdbx_description
1 polymer ?
#
loop_
_entity_poly.entity_id
_entity_poly.type
_entity_poly.pdbx_seq_one_letter_code
_entity_poly.pdbx_strand_id
1 'polypeptide(L)'
;HEFSDSQFGHIFASGGSRESARKHLIIALKEMTVYGEIRTTVSYLARMLEMPDYVQNRVSTEWLDGLLANDTIALSSAGGPMRFINIVCGAVVKASSALNQLRTDATMALDYG
;
A
#
# COMPACT_ATOMS: atom_id res chain seq x y z
N HIS A 1 11.70 -14.51 9.66
CA HIS A 1 12.00 -15.95 9.69
C HIS A 1 10.72 -16.70 9.33
N GLU A 2 10.81 -17.82 8.62
CA GLU A 2 9.65 -18.63 8.18
C GLU A 2 8.72 -19.10 9.31
N PHE A 3 9.20 -19.17 10.56
CA PHE A 3 8.41 -19.56 11.73
C PHE A 3 7.80 -18.38 12.49
N SER A 4 7.95 -17.15 11.98
CA SER A 4 7.35 -15.95 12.57
C SER A 4 5.93 -15.77 12.06
N ASP A 5 5.04 -15.30 12.93
CA ASP A 5 3.72 -14.85 12.51
C ASP A 5 3.86 -13.73 11.47
N SER A 6 2.97 -13.73 10.49
CA SER A 6 2.79 -12.67 9.51
C SER A 6 2.36 -11.35 10.16
N GLN A 7 1.77 -11.40 11.36
CA GLN A 7 1.44 -10.23 12.16
C GLN A 7 2.66 -9.70 12.92
N PHE A 8 3.23 -8.60 12.42
CA PHE A 8 4.41 -7.95 13.01
C PHE A 8 4.08 -6.71 13.87
N GLY A 9 2.81 -6.33 13.96
CA GLY A 9 2.40 -5.16 14.75
C GLY A 9 0.90 -4.98 14.91
N HIS A 10 0.53 -4.19 15.90
CA HIS A 10 -0.84 -3.75 16.17
C HIS A 10 -0.90 -2.23 16.19
N ILE A 11 -2.00 -1.67 15.69
CA ILE A 11 -2.28 -0.24 15.71
C ILE A 11 -3.62 -0.05 16.41
N PHE A 12 -3.64 0.86 17.37
CA PHE A 12 -4.83 1.20 18.13
C PHE A 12 -5.13 2.69 17.95
N ALA A 13 -6.42 3.01 17.79
CA ALA A 13 -6.90 4.39 17.72
C ALA A 13 -8.06 4.55 18.70
N SER A 14 -8.15 5.74 19.33
CA SER A 14 -9.20 6.09 20.27
C SER A 14 -9.88 7.38 19.84
N GLY A 15 -11.12 7.59 20.26
CA GLY A 15 -11.92 8.77 19.95
C GLY A 15 -13.22 8.78 20.74
N GLY A 16 -13.84 9.94 20.89
CA GLY A 16 -15.09 10.10 21.66
C GLY A 16 -16.31 9.36 21.06
N SER A 17 -16.18 8.85 19.83
CA SER A 17 -17.16 8.01 19.17
C SER A 17 -16.46 6.99 18.28
N ARG A 18 -17.19 5.94 17.89
CA ARG A 18 -16.72 4.94 16.91
C ARG A 18 -16.22 5.61 15.63
N GLU A 19 -16.94 6.62 15.15
CA GLU A 19 -16.54 7.36 13.95
C GLU A 19 -15.28 8.19 14.14
N SER A 20 -15.07 8.79 15.32
CA SER A 20 -13.83 9.49 15.63
C SER A 20 -12.65 8.53 15.68
N ALA A 21 -12.79 7.39 16.38
CA ALA A 21 -11.74 6.37 16.46
C ALA A 21 -11.41 5.79 15.07
N ARG A 22 -12.42 5.50 14.24
CA ARG A 22 -12.26 5.02 12.86
C ARG A 22 -11.48 6.02 12.00
N LYS A 23 -11.83 7.32 12.07
CA LYS A 23 -11.13 8.37 11.32
C LYS A 23 -9.67 8.50 11.74
N HIS A 24 -9.39 8.47 13.04
CA HIS A 24 -8.01 8.47 13.54
C HIS A 24 -7.23 7.26 13.03
N LEU A 25 -7.84 6.08 13.00
CA LEU A 25 -7.20 4.87 12.49
C LEU A 25 -6.87 4.98 10.99
N ILE A 26 -7.76 5.56 10.17
CA ILE A 26 -7.53 5.78 8.74
C ILE A 26 -6.35 6.74 8.52
N ILE A 27 -6.27 7.82 9.28
CA ILE A 27 -5.17 8.79 9.17
C ILE A 27 -3.85 8.10 9.51
N ALA A 28 -3.79 7.38 10.63
CA ALA A 28 -2.61 6.64 11.04
C ALA A 28 -2.16 5.62 9.98
N LEU A 29 -3.09 4.89 9.36
CA LEU A 29 -2.78 3.92 8.30
C LEU A 29 -2.31 4.60 7.01
N LYS A 30 -2.82 5.78 6.66
CA LYS A 30 -2.40 6.52 5.44
C LYS A 30 -1.02 7.15 5.57
N GLU A 31 -0.63 7.54 6.79
CA GLU A 31 0.69 8.12 7.07
C GLU A 31 1.76 7.05 7.33
N MET A 32 1.33 5.83 7.65
CA MET A 32 2.23 4.71 7.91
C MET A 32 2.94 4.28 6.63
N THR A 33 4.27 4.40 6.64
CA THR A 33 5.13 3.87 5.59
C THR A 33 5.92 2.68 6.13
N VAL A 34 5.70 1.50 5.57
CA VAL A 34 6.50 0.31 5.87
C VAL A 34 7.40 0.02 4.68
N TYR A 35 8.70 0.21 4.86
CA TYR A 35 9.71 -0.18 3.89
C TYR A 35 10.13 -1.63 4.14
N GLY A 36 9.97 -2.51 3.15
CA GLY A 36 10.36 -3.90 3.24
C GLY A 36 10.06 -4.68 1.96
N GLU A 37 10.61 -5.89 1.86
CA GLU A 37 10.36 -6.83 0.76
C GLU A 37 8.92 -7.37 0.76
N ILE A 38 8.28 -7.37 1.94
CA ILE A 38 6.93 -7.90 2.15
C ILE A 38 5.90 -6.80 1.88
N ARG A 39 4.93 -7.09 1.02
CA ARG A 39 3.75 -6.23 0.83
C ARG A 39 2.88 -6.28 2.08
N THR A 40 2.52 -5.12 2.62
CA THR A 40 1.67 -5.01 3.81
C THR A 40 0.19 -4.81 3.44
N THR A 41 -0.70 -5.11 4.37
CA THR A 41 -2.16 -4.98 4.21
C THR A 41 -2.70 -3.59 4.56
N VAL A 42 -1.82 -2.61 4.81
CA VAL A 42 -2.18 -1.26 5.30
C VAL A 42 -3.17 -0.57 4.37
N SER A 43 -2.93 -0.60 3.06
CA SER A 43 -3.81 0.02 2.06
C SER A 43 -5.18 -0.66 1.98
N TYR A 44 -5.24 -1.98 2.18
CA TYR A 44 -6.48 -2.74 2.21
C TYR A 44 -7.32 -2.35 3.43
N LEU A 45 -6.69 -2.30 4.61
CA LEU A 45 -7.34 -1.91 5.86
C LEU A 45 -7.88 -0.47 5.79
N ALA A 46 -7.08 0.47 5.27
CA ALA A 46 -7.52 1.86 5.12
C ALA A 46 -8.79 1.98 4.26
N ARG A 47 -8.87 1.22 3.16
CA ARG A 47 -10.02 1.23 2.25
C ARG A 47 -11.24 0.52 2.84
N MET A 48 -11.04 -0.61 3.52
CA MET A 48 -12.09 -1.33 4.24
C MET A 48 -12.76 -0.44 5.30
N LEU A 49 -11.98 0.34 6.05
CA LEU A 49 -12.50 1.27 7.05
C LEU A 49 -13.33 2.42 6.44
N GLU A 50 -13.16 2.72 5.15
CA GLU A 50 -13.93 3.74 4.42
C GLU A 50 -15.23 3.21 3.82
N MET A 51 -15.46 1.88 3.80
CA MET A 51 -16.64 1.28 3.18
C MET A 51 -17.93 1.64 3.91
N PRO A 52 -19.05 1.88 3.18
CA PRO A 52 -20.34 2.22 3.80
C PRO A 52 -20.82 1.20 4.83
N ASP A 53 -20.61 -0.09 4.57
CA ASP A 53 -21.01 -1.17 5.49
C ASP A 53 -20.21 -1.12 6.79
N TYR A 54 -18.91 -0.81 6.71
CA TYR A 54 -18.07 -0.62 7.89
C TYR A 54 -18.46 0.66 8.66
N VAL A 55 -18.77 1.76 7.97
CA VAL A 55 -19.23 3.02 8.60
C VAL A 55 -20.58 2.82 9.31
N GLN A 56 -21.51 2.10 8.68
CA GLN A 56 -22.86 1.87 9.19
C GLN A 56 -22.94 0.67 10.14
N ASN A 57 -21.78 0.11 10.53
CA ASN A 57 -21.67 -1.02 11.45
C ASN A 57 -22.44 -2.27 11.02
N ARG A 58 -22.57 -2.48 9.70
CA ARG A 58 -23.16 -3.67 9.07
C ARG A 58 -22.07 -4.64 8.63
N VAL A 59 -21.32 -5.15 9.60
CA VAL A 59 -20.20 -6.07 9.35
C VAL A 59 -20.47 -7.43 10.00
N SER A 60 -20.12 -8.50 9.30
CA SER A 60 -20.16 -9.88 9.79
C SER A 60 -18.87 -10.61 9.39
N THR A 61 -18.63 -11.80 9.93
CA THR A 61 -17.50 -12.64 9.50
C THR A 61 -17.62 -13.01 8.03
N GLU A 62 -18.83 -13.35 7.58
CA GLU A 62 -19.15 -13.65 6.19
C GLU A 62 -18.95 -12.44 5.25
N TRP A 63 -19.19 -11.22 5.74
CA TRP A 63 -18.96 -10.01 4.95
C TRP A 63 -17.49 -9.86 4.56
N LEU A 64 -16.55 -10.12 5.48
CA LEU A 64 -15.12 -10.05 5.18
C LEU A 64 -14.72 -11.13 4.16
N ASP A 65 -15.23 -12.35 4.32
CA ASP A 65 -14.97 -13.45 3.40
C ASP A 65 -15.51 -13.15 2.00
N GLY A 66 -16.71 -12.55 1.90
CA GLY A 66 -17.29 -12.09 0.64
C GLY A 66 -16.47 -10.99 -0.04
N LEU A 67 -15.88 -10.07 0.74
CA LEU A 67 -14.98 -9.05 0.21
C LEU A 67 -13.71 -9.65 -0.40
N LEU A 68 -13.14 -10.66 0.26
CA LEU A 68 -11.97 -11.41 -0.20
C LEU A 68 -12.29 -12.23 -1.46
N ALA A 69 -13.43 -12.90 -1.49
CA ALA A 69 -13.85 -13.74 -2.61
C ALA A 69 -14.10 -12.93 -3.89
N ASN A 70 -14.67 -11.73 -3.77
CA ASN A 70 -15.03 -10.91 -4.92
C ASN A 70 -13.92 -9.94 -5.36
N ASP A 71 -12.75 -9.96 -4.71
CA ASP A 71 -11.65 -9.00 -4.92
C ASP A 71 -12.18 -7.55 -5.00
N THR A 72 -13.18 -7.23 -4.18
CA THR A 72 -13.92 -5.95 -4.27
C THR A 72 -13.12 -4.77 -3.75
N ILE A 73 -12.19 -5.06 -2.83
CA ILE A 73 -11.19 -4.13 -2.34
C ILE A 73 -9.92 -4.20 -3.22
N ALA A 74 -9.91 -5.01 -4.30
CA ALA A 74 -8.86 -4.95 -5.32
C ALA A 74 -8.51 -3.49 -5.52
N LEU A 75 -7.23 -3.18 -5.28
CA LEU A 75 -6.60 -1.92 -5.62
C LEU A 75 -6.84 -1.72 -7.11
N SER A 76 -8.01 -1.17 -7.43
CA SER A 76 -8.55 -1.23 -8.77
C SER A 76 -7.52 -0.56 -9.64
N SER A 77 -7.07 -1.29 -10.64
CA SER A 77 -6.11 -0.83 -11.65
C SER A 77 -6.38 0.63 -11.93
N ALA A 78 -5.43 1.50 -11.55
CA ALA A 78 -5.61 2.95 -11.46
C ALA A 78 -6.36 3.47 -12.69
N GLY A 79 -7.67 3.66 -12.57
CA GLY A 79 -8.50 4.20 -13.62
C GLY A 79 -8.32 5.71 -13.66
N GLY A 80 -8.20 6.29 -14.85
CA GLY A 80 -8.14 7.74 -15.03
C GLY A 80 -6.72 8.36 -14.94
N PRO A 81 -6.58 9.62 -14.46
CA PRO A 81 -5.33 10.39 -14.49
C PRO A 81 -4.13 9.70 -13.82
N MET A 82 -4.40 8.91 -12.78
CA MET A 82 -3.38 8.14 -12.06
C MET A 82 -2.66 7.12 -12.97
N ARG A 83 -3.32 6.61 -14.02
CA ARG A 83 -2.67 5.70 -14.99
C ARG A 83 -1.56 6.40 -15.76
N PHE A 84 -1.81 7.62 -16.22
CA PHE A 84 -0.83 8.41 -16.96
C PHE A 84 0.37 8.76 -16.08
N ILE A 85 0.12 9.19 -14.85
CA ILE A 85 1.18 9.48 -13.87
C ILE A 85 2.02 8.22 -13.63
N ASN A 86 1.38 7.05 -13.40
CA ASN A 86 2.10 5.80 -13.20
C ASN A 86 2.98 5.41 -14.40
N ILE A 87 2.48 5.59 -15.63
CA ILE A 87 3.24 5.30 -16.86
C ILE A 87 4.44 6.24 -16.98
N VAL A 88 4.23 7.55 -16.81
CA VAL A 88 5.29 8.55 -16.94
C VAL A 88 6.35 8.37 -15.85
N CYS A 89 5.94 8.25 -14.58
CA CYS A 89 6.86 7.97 -13.48
C CYS A 89 7.61 6.66 -13.69
N GLY A 90 6.93 5.60 -14.14
CA GLY A 90 7.55 4.31 -14.45
C GLY A 90 8.60 4.41 -15.56
N ALA A 91 8.32 5.17 -16.63
CA ALA A 91 9.27 5.41 -17.70
C ALA A 91 10.50 6.20 -17.22
N VAL A 92 10.29 7.26 -16.44
CA VAL A 92 11.38 8.08 -15.86
C VAL A 92 12.27 7.26 -14.94
N VAL A 93 11.69 6.44 -14.05
CA VAL A 93 12.45 5.57 -13.14
C VAL A 93 13.29 4.56 -13.93
N LYS A 94 12.72 3.91 -14.97
CA LYS A 94 13.47 2.99 -15.82
C LYS A 94 14.62 3.68 -16.55
N ALA A 95 14.36 4.84 -17.15
CA ALA A 95 15.38 5.60 -17.86
C ALA A 95 16.51 6.05 -16.91
N SER A 96 16.17 6.56 -15.73
CA SER A 96 17.16 6.96 -14.71
C SER A 96 17.99 5.77 -14.24
N SER A 97 17.37 4.61 -14.00
CA SER A 97 18.10 3.39 -13.63
C SER A 97 19.08 2.95 -14.71
N ALA A 98 18.66 2.96 -15.98
CA ALA A 98 19.53 2.58 -17.10
C ALA A 98 20.70 3.56 -17.27
N LEU A 99 20.45 4.86 -17.12
CA LEU A 99 21.49 5.90 -17.15
C LEU A 99 22.50 5.72 -16.01
N ASN A 100 22.03 5.45 -14.79
CA ASN A 100 22.91 5.22 -13.65
C ASN A 100 23.77 3.97 -13.84
N GLN A 101 23.24 2.92 -14.46
CA GLN A 101 24.01 1.73 -14.80
C GLN A 101 25.10 2.04 -15.84
N LEU A 102 24.74 2.67 -16.96
CA LEU A 102 25.72 3.08 -17.98
C LEU A 102 26.79 4.02 -17.44
N ARG A 103 26.41 4.95 -16.55
CA ARG A 103 27.36 5.84 -15.88
C ARG A 103 28.35 5.04 -15.02
N THR A 104 27.86 4.05 -14.29
CA THR A 104 28.67 3.19 -13.43
C THR A 104 29.65 2.36 -14.26
N ASP A 105 29.16 1.75 -15.35
CA ASP A 105 29.97 0.95 -16.27
C ASP A 105 31.07 1.80 -16.93
N ALA A 106 30.73 3.03 -17.35
CA ALA A 106 31.70 3.97 -17.92
C ALA A 106 32.75 4.42 -16.89
N THR A 107 32.36 4.69 -15.65
CA THR A 107 33.33 5.02 -14.59
C THR A 107 34.25 3.85 -14.27
N MET A 108 33.72 2.62 -14.19
CA MET A 108 34.55 1.43 -13.99
C MET A 108 35.52 1.21 -15.15
N ALA A 109 35.08 1.37 -16.40
CA ALA A 109 35.95 1.24 -17.55
C ALA A 109 37.10 2.27 -17.58
N LEU A 110 36.87 3.47 -17.04
CA LEU A 110 37.92 4.50 -16.89
C LEU A 110 38.87 4.21 -15.72
N ASP A 111 38.38 3.62 -14.63
CA ASP A 111 39.20 3.29 -13.46
C ASP A 111 40.10 2.05 -13.65
N TYR A 112 39.73 1.14 -14.57
CA TYR A 112 40.46 -0.10 -14.87
C TYR A 112 41.22 -0.09 -16.22
N GLY A 113 41.18 1.02 -16.96
CA GLY A 113 41.99 1.25 -18.17
C GLY A 113 43.27 2.02 -17.89
#